data_AF-A0A3B0IRX4-F1
#
_entry.id   AF-A0A3B0IRX4-F1
#
_cell.length_a   1.000
_cell.length_b   1.000
_cell.length_c   1.000
_cell.angle_alpha   90.00
_cell.angle_beta   90.00
_cell.angle_gamma   90.00
#
_symmetry.space_group_name_H-M   'P 1'
#
loop_
_entity.id
_entity.type
_entity.pdbx_description
1 polymer ?
#
loop_
_entity_poly.entity_id
_entity_poly.type
_entity_poly.pdbx_seq_one_letter_code
_entity_poly.pdbx_strand_id
1 'polypeptide(L)'
;MGETSVVELTLPSGKTIKLESIKALQELVKGKADIKSVEGINKKLDTKYDKAGGEITGDVQLSTGKIRAKNANNVTNHAFQDKNGTLMHVGDFGIKIVNPAALGDINVTLKGGFYNAKGDAAGVPSGAGGTNFIQSNGGDYCFQIGKENLTDDVKFRVKRANQYSAWQTFYSTRNVKVDSNGFLKRASPIIEIHPDGSFETNDQSAGVNVRRTRVGTYFISGVMGYNSDGGWGINAGISVPKNSNGLELVYIKDKILSNGRIEIQTFHRQHAHLLEDFQNWRIKNFNDNNPVITPMVSGVIFHPRHGYIFV
;
A
#
# COMPACT_ATOMS: atom_id res chain seq x y z
N MET A 1 -9.03 24.30 92.47
CA MET A 1 -9.43 23.57 91.25
C MET A 1 -8.17 23.24 90.46
N GLY A 2 -8.12 22.07 89.80
CA GLY A 2 -7.04 21.77 88.86
C GLY A 2 -7.21 22.57 87.56
N GLU A 3 -6.13 22.86 86.85
CA GLU A 3 -6.15 23.82 85.74
C GLU A 3 -7.04 23.42 84.54
N THR A 4 -7.36 22.14 84.43
CA THR A 4 -8.22 21.52 83.39
C THR A 4 -9.56 20.99 83.93
N SER A 5 -10.00 21.43 85.12
CA SER A 5 -11.26 20.93 85.71
C SER A 5 -12.51 21.39 84.97
N VAL A 6 -13.47 20.47 84.79
CA VAL A 6 -14.83 20.75 84.32
C VAL A 6 -15.70 21.20 85.49
N VAL A 7 -16.54 22.22 85.28
CA VAL A 7 -17.56 22.70 86.24
C VAL A 7 -18.94 22.28 85.75
N GLU A 8 -19.75 21.69 86.64
CA GLU A 8 -21.14 21.35 86.35
C GLU A 8 -22.10 22.38 86.95
N LEU A 9 -22.94 22.98 86.12
CA LEU A 9 -23.98 23.93 86.51
C LEU A 9 -25.36 23.35 86.21
N THR A 10 -26.17 23.11 87.24
CA THR A 10 -27.57 22.72 87.09
C THR A 10 -28.45 23.97 87.02
N LEU A 11 -29.13 24.16 85.90
CA LEU A 11 -30.08 25.26 85.70
C LEU A 11 -31.34 25.06 86.55
N PRO A 12 -32.11 26.12 86.85
CA PRO A 12 -33.41 26.02 87.54
C PRO A 12 -34.44 25.10 86.85
N SER A 13 -34.24 24.78 85.57
CA SER A 13 -35.01 23.78 84.80
C SER A 13 -34.57 22.32 85.05
N GLY A 14 -33.69 22.07 86.02
CA GLY A 14 -33.13 20.75 86.32
C GLY A 14 -32.05 20.25 85.35
N LYS A 15 -31.74 21.01 84.29
CA LYS A 15 -30.76 20.61 83.27
C LYS A 15 -29.34 20.99 83.66
N THR A 16 -28.46 20.01 83.82
CA THR A 16 -27.02 20.21 84.04
C THR A 16 -26.27 20.52 82.74
N ILE A 17 -25.35 21.48 82.80
CA ILE A 17 -24.41 21.84 81.74
C ILE A 17 -22.98 21.68 82.27
N LYS A 18 -22.12 21.03 81.50
CA LYS A 18 -20.68 20.92 81.75
C LYS A 18 -19.96 22.09 81.05
N LEU A 19 -19.14 22.82 81.80
CA LEU A 19 -18.27 23.89 81.29
C LEU A 19 -16.81 23.48 81.51
N GLU A 20 -16.05 23.34 80.44
CA GLU A 20 -14.61 23.05 80.50
C GLU A 20 -13.82 24.33 80.80
N SER A 21 -12.62 24.20 81.39
CA SER A 21 -11.78 25.38 81.64
C SER A 21 -11.25 25.96 80.33
N ILE A 22 -10.98 27.27 80.31
CA ILE A 22 -10.38 27.95 79.14
C ILE A 22 -9.04 27.29 78.76
N LYS A 23 -8.28 26.77 79.74
CA LYS A 23 -7.01 26.06 79.49
C LYS A 23 -7.24 24.66 78.88
N ALA A 24 -8.27 23.93 79.28
CA ALA A 24 -8.67 22.69 78.63
C ALA A 24 -9.08 22.92 77.16
N LEU A 25 -9.86 23.98 76.89
CA LEU A 25 -10.21 24.39 75.53
C LEU A 25 -8.99 24.80 74.70
N GLN A 26 -8.03 25.53 75.30
CA GLN A 26 -6.76 25.90 74.67
C GLN A 26 -5.91 24.67 74.31
N GLU A 27 -5.80 23.68 75.21
CA GLU A 27 -5.11 22.42 74.93
C GLU A 27 -5.83 21.61 73.84
N LEU A 28 -7.17 21.61 73.83
CA LEU A 28 -7.99 20.92 72.83
C LEU A 28 -7.91 21.56 71.43
N VAL A 29 -7.48 22.82 71.28
CA VAL A 29 -7.18 23.45 69.97
C VAL A 29 -5.69 23.54 69.64
N LYS A 30 -4.80 23.26 70.59
CA LYS A 30 -3.34 23.32 70.42
C LYS A 30 -2.89 22.35 69.32
N GLY A 31 -2.19 22.88 68.30
CA GLY A 31 -1.71 22.08 67.17
C GLY A 31 -2.75 21.73 66.11
N LYS A 32 -4.02 22.14 66.27
CA LYS A 32 -4.99 22.14 65.16
C LYS A 32 -4.72 23.34 64.24
N ALA A 33 -5.05 23.21 62.96
CA ALA A 33 -4.87 24.29 61.98
C ALA A 33 -5.76 25.49 62.32
N ASP A 34 -5.18 26.69 62.39
CA ASP A 34 -5.94 27.94 62.57
C ASP A 34 -6.49 28.46 61.24
N ILE A 35 -7.46 29.38 61.31
CA ILE A 35 -8.18 29.92 60.14
C ILE A 35 -7.20 30.59 59.15
N LYS A 36 -6.21 31.34 59.63
CA LYS A 36 -5.22 32.04 58.78
C LYS A 36 -4.29 31.05 58.09
N SER A 37 -3.97 29.93 58.75
CA SER A 37 -3.21 28.83 58.13
C SER A 37 -3.98 28.18 56.98
N VAL A 38 -5.31 27.99 57.13
CA VAL A 38 -6.18 27.43 56.09
C VAL A 38 -6.36 28.42 54.93
N GLU A 39 -6.62 29.70 55.21
CA GLU A 39 -6.66 30.77 54.20
C GLU A 39 -5.33 30.87 53.43
N GLY A 40 -4.21 30.81 54.15
CA GLY A 40 -2.86 30.83 53.58
C GLY A 40 -2.54 29.60 52.72
N ILE A 41 -3.09 28.43 53.05
CA ILE A 41 -3.00 27.21 52.22
C ILE A 41 -3.87 27.36 50.96
N ASN A 42 -5.14 27.74 51.11
CA ASN A 42 -6.05 27.95 49.98
C ASN A 42 -5.48 28.95 48.97
N LYS A 43 -5.04 30.13 49.43
CA LYS A 43 -4.44 31.15 48.57
C LYS A 43 -3.21 30.64 47.82
N LYS A 44 -2.36 29.83 48.45
CA LYS A 44 -1.19 29.20 47.79
C LYS A 44 -1.61 28.17 46.73
N LEU A 45 -2.65 27.39 46.99
CA LEU A 45 -3.19 26.40 46.05
C LEU A 45 -3.88 27.07 44.86
N ASP A 46 -4.66 28.12 45.10
CA ASP A 46 -5.31 28.94 44.05
C ASP A 46 -4.28 29.55 43.09
N THR A 47 -3.12 30.00 43.59
CA THR A 47 -2.04 30.52 42.74
C THR A 47 -1.17 29.46 42.05
N LYS A 48 -1.31 28.17 42.39
CA LYS A 48 -0.38 27.11 41.96
C LYS A 48 -0.97 26.12 40.97
N TYR A 49 -2.30 26.06 40.86
CA TYR A 49 -2.99 25.18 39.92
C TYR A 49 -4.01 26.00 39.14
N ASP A 50 -3.88 26.03 37.82
CA ASP A 50 -4.94 26.55 36.98
C ASP A 50 -6.16 25.63 37.07
N LYS A 51 -7.29 26.19 37.52
CA LYS A 51 -8.57 25.51 37.71
C LYS A 51 -9.55 25.73 36.56
N ALA A 52 -9.21 26.58 35.60
CA ALA A 52 -10.02 26.98 34.45
C ALA A 52 -9.51 26.39 33.12
N GLY A 53 -8.22 26.04 33.04
CA GLY A 53 -7.60 25.37 31.88
C GLY A 53 -6.87 26.30 30.92
N GLY A 54 -6.17 27.31 31.43
CA GLY A 54 -5.31 28.20 30.65
C GLY A 54 -3.95 27.59 30.26
N GLU A 55 -3.10 28.44 29.68
CA GLU A 55 -1.79 28.07 29.12
C GLU A 55 -0.71 27.92 30.21
N ILE A 56 -0.01 26.79 30.20
CA ILE A 56 1.18 26.56 31.04
C ILE A 56 2.42 26.94 30.24
N THR A 57 3.12 27.99 30.66
CA THR A 57 4.35 28.48 30.01
C THR A 57 5.61 27.96 30.72
N GLY A 58 6.64 27.65 29.93
CA GLY A 58 7.91 27.07 30.41
C GLY A 58 7.97 25.54 30.39
N ASP A 59 9.09 24.99 30.86
CA ASP A 59 9.37 23.55 30.77
C ASP A 59 8.49 22.70 31.71
N VAL A 60 7.70 21.80 31.13
CA VAL A 60 6.82 20.89 31.88
C VAL A 60 7.47 19.51 32.04
N GLN A 61 7.97 19.23 33.26
CA GLN A 61 8.55 17.94 33.61
C GLN A 61 7.47 16.91 33.99
N LEU A 62 7.42 15.79 33.28
CA LEU A 62 6.42 14.73 33.47
C LEU A 62 7.07 13.41 33.90
N SER A 63 6.97 13.06 35.19
CA SER A 63 7.48 11.79 35.73
C SER A 63 6.65 10.56 35.34
N THR A 64 5.38 10.76 34.98
CA THR A 64 4.56 9.71 34.37
C THR A 64 4.72 9.77 32.86
N GLY A 65 5.33 8.74 32.25
CA GLY A 65 5.56 8.60 30.80
C GLY A 65 4.30 8.44 29.93
N LYS A 66 3.16 9.02 30.34
CA LYS A 66 1.91 9.06 29.58
C LYS A 66 1.05 10.26 30.02
N ILE A 67 0.37 10.89 29.07
CA ILE A 67 -0.72 11.84 29.30
C ILE A 67 -2.06 11.12 29.18
N ARG A 68 -3.04 11.51 30.00
CA ARG A 68 -4.44 11.07 29.83
C ARG A 68 -5.29 12.21 29.29
N ALA A 69 -5.87 12.03 28.13
CA ALA A 69 -6.84 12.96 27.56
C ALA A 69 -8.26 12.41 27.77
N LYS A 70 -9.19 13.24 28.25
CA LYS A 70 -10.61 12.93 28.36
C LYS A 70 -11.39 13.76 27.35
N ASN A 71 -12.16 13.10 26.49
CA ASN A 71 -13.09 13.75 25.56
C ASN A 71 -14.48 13.16 25.77
N ALA A 72 -15.40 13.98 26.27
CA ALA A 72 -16.70 13.55 26.82
C ALA A 72 -16.51 12.35 27.79
N ASN A 73 -17.08 11.18 27.47
CA ASN A 73 -16.98 9.97 28.28
C ASN A 73 -15.74 9.11 27.97
N ASN A 74 -15.02 9.38 26.88
CA ASN A 74 -13.86 8.61 26.46
C ASN A 74 -12.58 9.11 27.16
N VAL A 75 -11.78 8.19 27.70
CA VAL A 75 -10.46 8.49 28.27
C VAL A 75 -9.39 7.72 27.50
N THR A 76 -8.47 8.46 26.88
CA THR A 76 -7.35 7.91 26.09
C THR A 76 -6.03 8.09 26.85
N ASN A 77 -5.13 7.12 26.74
CA ASN A 77 -3.75 7.23 27.24
C ASN A 77 -2.82 7.47 26.04
N HIS A 78 -2.05 8.54 26.09
CA HIS A 78 -1.02 8.88 25.11
C HIS A 78 0.33 8.64 25.78
N ALA A 79 0.95 7.50 25.49
CA ALA A 79 2.25 7.14 26.06
C ALA A 79 3.39 7.85 25.31
N PHE A 80 4.41 8.29 26.03
CA PHE A 80 5.67 8.74 25.45
C PHE A 80 6.58 7.55 25.16
N GLN A 81 7.62 7.78 24.34
CA GLN A 81 8.63 6.77 24.05
C GLN A 81 9.56 6.57 25.26
N ASP A 82 10.13 5.37 25.39
CA ASP A 82 11.08 4.98 26.43
C ASP A 82 12.52 5.49 26.14
N LYS A 83 12.65 6.53 25.32
CA LYS A 83 13.92 6.99 24.72
C LYS A 83 14.00 8.51 24.65
N ASN A 84 15.20 9.03 24.84
CA ASN A 84 15.51 10.44 24.66
C ASN A 84 15.42 10.82 23.17
N GLY A 85 14.70 11.91 22.85
CA GLY A 85 14.57 12.44 21.49
C GLY A 85 13.42 13.43 21.37
N THR A 86 13.26 14.01 20.18
CA THR A 86 12.11 14.87 19.85
C THR A 86 10.88 14.02 19.55
N LEU A 87 9.70 14.41 20.04
CA LEU A 87 8.44 13.78 19.68
C LEU A 87 8.09 14.09 18.22
N MET A 88 7.57 13.10 17.48
CA MET A 88 7.12 13.29 16.11
C MET A 88 5.78 14.05 16.07
N HIS A 89 5.72 15.10 15.26
CA HIS A 89 4.53 15.92 15.03
C HIS A 89 3.76 15.50 13.77
N VAL A 90 2.50 15.96 13.66
CA VAL A 90 1.72 15.81 12.43
C VAL A 90 2.36 16.64 11.32
N GLY A 91 2.66 16.01 10.18
CA GLY A 91 3.42 16.60 9.08
C GLY A 91 4.87 16.12 8.99
N ASP A 92 5.46 15.63 10.08
CA ASP A 92 6.82 15.10 10.07
C ASP A 92 6.96 13.94 9.07
N PHE A 93 8.09 13.93 8.37
CA PHE A 93 8.42 12.94 7.33
C PHE A 93 7.32 12.77 6.26
N GLY A 94 6.47 13.79 6.04
CA GLY A 94 5.39 13.79 5.06
C GLY A 94 4.05 13.22 5.55
N ILE A 95 3.97 12.72 6.78
CA ILE A 95 2.78 12.01 7.26
C ILE A 95 1.63 13.00 7.56
N LYS A 96 0.47 12.75 6.93
CA LYS A 96 -0.77 13.54 7.10
C LYS A 96 -0.63 15.03 6.70
N ILE A 97 0.27 15.34 5.77
CA ILE A 97 0.26 16.66 5.07
C ILE A 97 -0.89 16.67 4.06
N VAL A 98 -1.61 17.79 3.98
CA VAL A 98 -2.51 18.11 2.86
C VAL A 98 -1.78 19.09 1.95
N ASN A 99 -1.72 18.79 0.64
CA ASN A 99 -0.99 19.57 -0.37
C ASN A 99 0.51 19.80 -0.04
N PRO A 100 1.33 18.73 0.08
CA PRO A 100 2.77 18.88 0.28
C PRO A 100 3.44 19.61 -0.90
N ALA A 101 4.46 20.42 -0.60
CA ALA A 101 5.22 21.13 -1.62
C ALA A 101 5.98 20.14 -2.53
N ALA A 102 5.71 20.21 -3.83
CA ALA A 102 6.32 19.32 -4.83
C ALA A 102 7.80 19.66 -5.07
N LEU A 103 8.68 18.68 -4.81
CA LEU A 103 10.12 18.78 -5.06
C LEU A 103 10.42 19.03 -6.56
N GLY A 104 11.41 19.87 -6.83
CA GLY A 104 11.96 20.11 -8.18
C GLY A 104 13.19 19.25 -8.52
N ASP A 105 13.77 18.57 -7.53
CA ASP A 105 14.81 17.55 -7.70
C ASP A 105 14.63 16.52 -6.57
N ILE A 106 14.65 15.22 -6.92
CA ILE A 106 14.53 14.12 -5.95
C ILE A 106 15.86 13.35 -5.76
N ASN A 107 16.95 13.90 -6.29
CA ASN A 107 18.31 13.41 -6.06
C ASN A 107 18.99 14.10 -4.85
N VAL A 108 18.46 15.25 -4.40
CA VAL A 108 18.96 16.00 -3.23
C VAL A 108 18.95 15.17 -1.93
N THR A 109 19.63 15.66 -0.89
CA THR A 109 19.68 15.05 0.44
C THR A 109 18.35 15.20 1.20
N LEU A 110 17.36 14.40 0.80
CA LEU A 110 16.11 14.19 1.54
C LEU A 110 16.35 13.35 2.80
N LYS A 111 15.44 13.42 3.78
CA LYS A 111 15.43 12.50 4.93
C LYS A 111 14.72 11.19 4.53
N GLY A 112 14.56 10.26 5.48
CA GLY A 112 13.54 9.21 5.31
C GLY A 112 12.14 9.82 5.40
N GLY A 113 11.17 9.37 4.60
CA GLY A 113 9.82 9.92 4.60
C GLY A 113 9.04 9.72 3.29
N PHE A 114 7.85 10.31 3.27
CA PHE A 114 6.91 10.37 2.15
C PHE A 114 7.05 11.72 1.43
N TYR A 115 7.13 11.70 0.10
CA TYR A 115 7.49 12.85 -0.71
C TYR A 115 6.67 12.94 -1.99
N ASN A 116 6.46 14.17 -2.47
CA ASN A 116 5.88 14.49 -3.77
C ASN A 116 6.90 15.28 -4.61
N ALA A 117 6.90 15.05 -5.92
CA ALA A 117 7.74 15.75 -6.87
C ALA A 117 6.96 16.15 -8.12
N LYS A 118 7.38 17.24 -8.76
CA LYS A 118 6.81 17.71 -10.03
C LYS A 118 7.17 16.76 -11.18
N GLY A 119 6.47 16.86 -12.31
CA GLY A 119 6.74 16.02 -13.48
C GLY A 119 8.00 16.40 -14.27
N ASP A 120 8.43 17.64 -14.14
CA ASP A 120 9.68 18.20 -14.65
C ASP A 120 10.85 18.06 -13.65
N ALA A 121 10.63 17.45 -12.49
CA ALA A 121 11.63 17.39 -11.43
C ALA A 121 12.80 16.45 -11.78
N ALA A 122 14.02 16.87 -11.44
CA ALA A 122 15.21 16.06 -11.73
C ALA A 122 15.17 14.71 -10.98
N GLY A 123 15.48 13.63 -11.71
CA GLY A 123 15.57 12.26 -11.18
C GLY A 123 14.28 11.44 -11.12
N VAL A 124 13.11 11.98 -11.51
CA VAL A 124 11.82 11.25 -11.47
C VAL A 124 11.78 10.00 -12.37
N PRO A 125 10.97 8.97 -12.04
CA PRO A 125 10.87 7.74 -12.81
C PRO A 125 10.29 7.90 -14.22
N SER A 126 9.40 8.88 -14.43
CA SER A 126 8.90 9.35 -15.73
C SER A 126 7.90 10.50 -15.54
N GLY A 127 7.72 11.30 -16.60
CA GLY A 127 6.43 11.89 -16.98
C GLY A 127 5.94 13.15 -16.27
N ALA A 128 5.16 13.95 -17.02
CA ALA A 128 4.72 15.29 -16.63
C ALA A 128 3.72 15.34 -15.46
N GLY A 129 3.16 14.20 -15.04
CA GLY A 129 2.18 14.14 -13.95
C GLY A 129 2.74 14.38 -12.55
N GLY A 130 4.06 14.33 -12.39
CA GLY A 130 4.71 14.28 -11.08
C GLY A 130 4.68 12.89 -10.46
N THR A 131 5.40 12.74 -9.35
CA THR A 131 5.65 11.45 -8.70
C THR A 131 5.39 11.55 -7.20
N ASN A 132 4.69 10.58 -6.63
CA ASN A 132 4.66 10.34 -5.19
C ASN A 132 5.61 9.17 -4.87
N PHE A 133 6.46 9.33 -3.85
CA PHE A 133 7.48 8.34 -3.48
C PHE A 133 7.77 8.31 -1.98
N ILE A 134 8.39 7.21 -1.55
CA ILE A 134 8.91 6.98 -0.20
C ILE A 134 10.42 6.85 -0.31
N GLN A 135 11.16 7.52 0.58
CA GLN A 135 12.60 7.33 0.75
C GLN A 135 12.90 6.72 2.12
N SER A 136 13.81 5.74 2.18
CA SER A 136 14.09 5.01 3.44
C SER A 136 14.93 5.78 4.45
N ASN A 137 15.93 6.55 4.01
CA ASN A 137 16.81 7.36 4.85
C ASN A 137 17.52 8.45 4.01
N GLY A 138 18.28 9.35 4.65
CA GLY A 138 19.00 10.45 3.97
C GLY A 138 20.52 10.29 3.79
N GLY A 139 21.10 9.14 4.09
CA GLY A 139 22.54 8.88 3.94
C GLY A 139 22.96 8.58 2.50
N ASP A 140 24.21 8.16 2.30
CA ASP A 140 24.76 7.78 0.99
C ASP A 140 24.14 6.51 0.40
N TYR A 141 23.44 5.73 1.24
CA TYR A 141 22.80 4.46 0.93
C TYR A 141 21.31 4.50 1.28
N CYS A 142 20.46 4.91 0.33
CA CYS A 142 19.01 4.97 0.51
C CYS A 142 18.27 4.16 -0.56
N PHE A 143 17.01 3.86 -0.30
CA PHE A 143 16.07 3.23 -1.22
C PHE A 143 14.94 4.22 -1.48
N GLN A 144 14.55 4.37 -2.74
CA GLN A 144 13.37 5.13 -3.16
C GLN A 144 12.41 4.19 -3.90
N ILE A 145 11.13 4.22 -3.52
CA ILE A 145 10.03 3.55 -4.24
C ILE A 145 8.93 4.57 -4.51
N GLY A 146 8.41 4.62 -5.73
CA GLY A 146 7.42 5.62 -6.11
C GLY A 146 6.61 5.25 -7.34
N LYS A 147 5.62 6.08 -7.62
CA LYS A 147 4.65 5.94 -8.70
C LYS A 147 4.45 7.32 -9.33
N GLU A 148 4.44 7.39 -10.65
CA GLU A 148 3.97 8.59 -11.36
C GLU A 148 2.46 8.78 -11.11
N ASN A 149 1.98 10.02 -11.10
CA ASN A 149 0.57 10.27 -10.84
C ASN A 149 -0.34 9.86 -12.02
N LEU A 150 0.19 9.81 -13.24
CA LEU A 150 -0.55 9.51 -14.47
C LEU A 150 -0.33 8.10 -15.04
N THR A 151 0.57 7.30 -14.46
CA THR A 151 0.79 5.90 -14.83
C THR A 151 0.78 5.03 -13.57
N ASP A 152 0.36 3.76 -13.64
CA ASP A 152 0.32 2.88 -12.46
C ASP A 152 1.53 1.94 -12.34
N ASP A 153 2.60 2.21 -13.09
CA ASP A 153 3.88 1.55 -12.93
C ASP A 153 4.58 2.07 -11.67
N VAL A 154 4.60 1.25 -10.62
CA VAL A 154 5.45 1.46 -9.45
C VAL A 154 6.89 1.15 -9.85
N LYS A 155 7.82 2.07 -9.56
CA LYS A 155 9.25 1.89 -9.82
C LYS A 155 10.05 2.09 -8.54
N PHE A 156 11.23 1.49 -8.46
CA PHE A 156 12.19 1.69 -7.38
C PHE A 156 13.59 2.00 -7.89
N ARG A 157 14.40 2.63 -7.07
CA ARG A 157 15.86 2.77 -7.26
C ARG A 157 16.58 2.78 -5.92
N VAL A 158 17.90 2.60 -5.97
CA VAL A 158 18.76 2.70 -4.80
C VAL A 158 19.83 3.77 -5.01
N LYS A 159 20.20 4.47 -3.95
CA LYS A 159 21.45 5.22 -3.88
C LYS A 159 22.52 4.33 -3.23
N ARG A 160 23.74 4.34 -3.77
CA ARG A 160 24.91 3.61 -3.26
C ARG A 160 26.12 4.53 -3.37
N ALA A 161 26.83 4.77 -2.27
CA ALA A 161 27.96 5.73 -2.24
C ALA A 161 27.59 7.09 -2.89
N ASN A 162 26.40 7.60 -2.54
CA ASN A 162 25.79 8.82 -3.09
C ASN A 162 25.44 8.81 -4.59
N GLN A 163 25.60 7.69 -5.31
CA GLN A 163 25.18 7.53 -6.71
C GLN A 163 23.83 6.79 -6.82
N TYR A 164 22.87 7.35 -7.56
CA TYR A 164 21.58 6.69 -7.80
C TYR A 164 21.66 5.68 -8.95
N SER A 165 21.02 4.53 -8.79
CA SER A 165 20.76 3.60 -9.88
C SER A 165 19.70 4.14 -10.84
N ALA A 166 19.69 3.62 -12.07
CA ALA A 166 18.52 3.71 -12.94
C ALA A 166 17.28 3.12 -12.23
N TRP A 167 16.10 3.67 -12.55
CA TRP A 167 14.82 3.17 -12.06
C TRP A 167 14.52 1.77 -12.60
N GLN A 168 14.02 0.91 -11.72
CA GLN A 168 13.59 -0.46 -11.99
C GLN A 168 12.07 -0.55 -11.81
N THR A 169 11.34 -1.09 -12.78
CA THR A 169 9.88 -1.24 -12.68
C THR A 169 9.51 -2.48 -11.87
N PHE A 170 8.50 -2.39 -11.01
CA PHE A 170 7.86 -3.56 -10.42
C PHE A 170 6.99 -4.27 -11.46
N TYR A 171 7.30 -5.53 -11.74
CA TYR A 171 6.40 -6.39 -12.49
C TYR A 171 5.29 -6.94 -11.57
N SER A 172 4.07 -6.86 -12.06
CA SER A 172 2.82 -7.19 -11.37
C SER A 172 1.78 -7.72 -12.36
N THR A 173 0.66 -8.26 -11.89
CA THR A 173 -0.42 -8.78 -12.76
C THR A 173 -1.03 -7.75 -13.72
N ARG A 174 -0.75 -6.45 -13.54
CA ARG A 174 -1.10 -5.40 -14.50
C ARG A 174 -0.19 -5.41 -15.74
N ASN A 175 1.13 -5.47 -15.53
CA ASN A 175 2.15 -5.22 -16.56
C ASN A 175 2.95 -6.49 -16.93
N VAL A 176 2.63 -7.65 -16.33
CA VAL A 176 3.02 -8.98 -16.82
C VAL A 176 1.88 -10.00 -16.77
N LYS A 177 1.90 -10.94 -17.73
CA LYS A 177 1.05 -12.15 -17.81
C LYS A 177 1.97 -13.37 -17.96
N VAL A 178 1.51 -14.53 -17.49
CA VAL A 178 2.18 -15.83 -17.69
C VAL A 178 1.69 -16.44 -19.02
N ASP A 179 2.60 -16.90 -19.89
CA ASP A 179 2.26 -17.57 -21.14
C ASP A 179 1.88 -19.06 -20.95
N SER A 180 1.42 -19.71 -22.02
CA SER A 180 0.98 -21.11 -22.00
C SER A 180 2.11 -22.13 -21.74
N ASN A 181 3.37 -21.70 -21.69
CA ASN A 181 4.53 -22.51 -21.32
C ASN A 181 5.09 -22.12 -19.93
N GLY A 182 4.45 -21.20 -19.20
CA GLY A 182 4.80 -20.80 -17.84
C GLY A 182 5.74 -19.59 -17.71
N PHE A 183 6.09 -18.91 -18.81
CA PHE A 183 7.01 -17.76 -18.77
C PHE A 183 6.29 -16.44 -18.55
N LEU A 184 6.89 -15.55 -17.74
CA LEU A 184 6.42 -14.16 -17.62
C LEU A 184 6.72 -13.36 -18.90
N LYS A 185 5.74 -12.56 -19.32
CA LYS A 185 5.78 -11.69 -20.49
C LYS A 185 5.15 -10.34 -20.17
N ARG A 186 5.57 -9.26 -20.83
CA ARG A 186 5.08 -7.88 -20.61
C ARG A 186 3.64 -7.72 -21.10
N ALA A 187 2.67 -7.60 -20.20
CA ALA A 187 1.26 -7.44 -20.58
C ALA A 187 1.04 -6.09 -21.31
N SER A 188 0.93 -6.11 -22.64
CA SER A 188 0.67 -4.93 -23.49
C SER A 188 0.50 -5.30 -24.97
N PRO A 189 -0.71 -5.13 -25.56
CA PRO A 189 -2.03 -5.47 -25.02
C PRO A 189 -2.14 -6.97 -24.69
N ILE A 190 -3.34 -7.52 -24.39
CA ILE A 190 -3.58 -8.97 -24.31
C ILE A 190 -4.96 -9.39 -24.81
N ILE A 191 -5.04 -10.36 -25.73
CA ILE A 191 -6.24 -11.18 -25.99
C ILE A 191 -5.95 -12.67 -25.82
N GLU A 192 -6.82 -13.35 -25.09
CA GLU A 192 -6.81 -14.81 -24.95
C GLU A 192 -7.91 -15.40 -25.83
N ILE A 193 -7.63 -16.40 -26.68
CA ILE A 193 -8.61 -16.99 -27.61
C ILE A 193 -8.76 -18.50 -27.34
N HIS A 194 -9.97 -18.90 -26.96
CA HIS A 194 -10.26 -20.27 -26.56
C HIS A 194 -10.74 -21.13 -27.75
N PRO A 195 -10.63 -22.48 -27.67
CA PRO A 195 -10.88 -23.37 -28.80
C PRO A 195 -12.31 -23.36 -29.36
N ASP A 196 -13.28 -22.88 -28.59
CA ASP A 196 -14.69 -22.74 -28.95
C ASP A 196 -14.98 -21.45 -29.74
N GLY A 197 -14.15 -20.42 -29.58
CA GLY A 197 -14.29 -19.08 -30.17
C GLY A 197 -14.62 -17.97 -29.18
N SER A 198 -14.73 -18.27 -27.88
CA SER A 198 -14.75 -17.26 -26.84
C SER A 198 -13.36 -16.60 -26.68
N PHE A 199 -13.32 -15.38 -26.13
CA PHE A 199 -12.09 -14.62 -25.95
C PHE A 199 -12.17 -13.64 -24.78
N GLU A 200 -11.02 -13.33 -24.18
CA GLU A 200 -10.86 -12.30 -23.14
C GLU A 200 -9.97 -11.14 -23.62
N THR A 201 -10.15 -9.94 -23.08
CA THR A 201 -9.37 -8.73 -23.41
C THR A 201 -8.93 -8.00 -22.13
N ASN A 202 -7.68 -7.51 -22.08
CA ASN A 202 -7.27 -6.54 -21.05
C ASN A 202 -7.65 -5.09 -21.41
N ASP A 203 -7.49 -4.15 -20.46
CA ASP A 203 -7.79 -2.71 -20.64
C ASP A 203 -7.12 -2.08 -21.88
N GLN A 204 -5.95 -2.60 -22.28
CA GLN A 204 -5.19 -2.14 -23.44
C GLN A 204 -5.70 -2.70 -24.79
N SER A 205 -6.53 -3.75 -24.78
CA SER A 205 -7.14 -4.39 -25.96
C SER A 205 -8.66 -4.24 -26.04
N ALA A 206 -9.30 -3.66 -25.02
CA ALA A 206 -10.75 -3.43 -25.04
C ALA A 206 -11.20 -2.62 -26.28
N GLY A 207 -12.30 -3.06 -26.89
CA GLY A 207 -12.77 -2.57 -28.19
C GLY A 207 -12.35 -3.44 -29.38
N VAL A 208 -11.62 -4.53 -29.16
CA VAL A 208 -11.38 -5.59 -30.15
C VAL A 208 -12.49 -6.65 -30.13
N ASN A 209 -12.78 -7.24 -31.28
CA ASN A 209 -13.64 -8.42 -31.42
C ASN A 209 -12.91 -9.56 -32.16
N VAL A 210 -12.99 -10.77 -31.59
CA VAL A 210 -12.60 -12.02 -32.25
C VAL A 210 -13.84 -12.72 -32.81
N ARG A 211 -13.74 -13.22 -34.05
CA ARG A 211 -14.71 -14.11 -34.67
C ARG A 211 -14.04 -15.39 -35.15
N ARG A 212 -14.38 -16.52 -34.53
CA ARG A 212 -14.07 -17.85 -35.06
C ARG A 212 -14.89 -18.10 -36.33
N THR A 213 -14.26 -18.61 -37.39
CA THR A 213 -14.93 -18.99 -38.65
C THR A 213 -14.91 -20.49 -38.90
N ARG A 214 -13.95 -21.21 -38.32
CA ARG A 214 -13.90 -22.69 -38.30
C ARG A 214 -13.09 -23.16 -37.09
N VAL A 215 -13.07 -24.47 -36.83
CA VAL A 215 -12.07 -25.10 -35.95
C VAL A 215 -10.67 -24.64 -36.38
N GLY A 216 -9.93 -24.05 -35.44
CA GLY A 216 -8.58 -23.54 -35.68
C GLY A 216 -8.49 -22.32 -36.60
N THR A 217 -9.55 -21.54 -36.82
CA THR A 217 -9.49 -20.32 -37.65
C THR A 217 -10.27 -19.16 -37.03
N TYR A 218 -9.56 -18.05 -36.81
CA TYR A 218 -10.03 -16.88 -36.08
C TYR A 218 -9.69 -15.60 -36.86
N PHE A 219 -10.63 -14.65 -36.88
CA PHE A 219 -10.44 -13.30 -37.41
C PHE A 219 -10.54 -12.29 -36.26
N ILE A 220 -9.61 -11.34 -36.21
CA ILE A 220 -9.50 -10.35 -35.14
C ILE A 220 -9.68 -8.94 -35.74
N SER A 221 -10.52 -8.12 -35.11
CA SER A 221 -11.03 -6.86 -35.69
C SER A 221 -11.21 -5.74 -34.66
N GLY A 222 -11.10 -4.47 -35.09
CA GLY A 222 -10.79 -3.35 -34.19
C GLY A 222 -9.28 -3.17 -34.00
N VAL A 223 -8.50 -3.48 -35.04
CA VAL A 223 -7.06 -3.75 -35.00
C VAL A 223 -6.41 -3.33 -36.32
N MET A 224 -5.10 -3.05 -36.31
CA MET A 224 -4.32 -2.58 -37.46
C MET A 224 -2.96 -3.31 -37.61
N GLY A 225 -2.98 -4.63 -37.39
CA GLY A 225 -1.81 -5.43 -37.03
C GLY A 225 -1.94 -5.98 -35.62
N TYR A 226 -0.93 -5.76 -34.78
CA TYR A 226 -0.53 -6.65 -33.67
C TYR A 226 -0.06 -5.85 -32.34
N ASN A 227 1.21 -5.47 -32.04
CA ASN A 227 1.76 -4.32 -31.21
C ASN A 227 3.31 -4.06 -31.36
N SER A 228 3.79 -2.91 -31.86
CA SER A 228 5.18 -2.81 -32.42
C SER A 228 6.29 -2.37 -31.48
N ASP A 229 6.10 -2.44 -30.16
CA ASP A 229 7.12 -1.98 -29.20
C ASP A 229 8.34 -2.93 -29.09
N GLY A 230 8.27 -4.11 -29.72
CA GLY A 230 9.33 -5.12 -29.72
C GLY A 230 9.53 -5.83 -28.36
N GLY A 231 8.75 -5.49 -27.34
CA GLY A 231 8.83 -6.00 -25.98
C GLY A 231 8.47 -7.48 -25.82
N TRP A 232 7.93 -8.10 -26.88
CA TRP A 232 7.58 -9.52 -26.97
C TRP A 232 8.54 -10.37 -27.84
N GLY A 233 9.40 -9.75 -28.65
CA GLY A 233 10.53 -10.41 -29.33
C GLY A 233 10.38 -10.67 -30.84
N ILE A 234 11.02 -11.76 -31.32
CA ILE A 234 11.09 -12.14 -32.75
C ILE A 234 9.79 -12.82 -33.17
N ASN A 235 9.41 -12.69 -34.45
CA ASN A 235 8.04 -12.95 -34.93
C ASN A 235 6.99 -12.17 -34.11
N ALA A 236 7.47 -11.02 -33.64
CA ALA A 236 6.88 -9.97 -32.85
C ALA A 236 6.29 -10.37 -31.49
N GLY A 237 5.80 -11.59 -31.28
CA GLY A 237 5.35 -12.07 -29.96
C GLY A 237 4.60 -13.41 -29.92
N ILE A 238 4.27 -13.98 -31.07
CA ILE A 238 3.50 -15.23 -31.18
C ILE A 238 4.24 -16.38 -30.47
N SER A 239 3.50 -17.14 -29.63
CA SER A 239 4.01 -18.35 -28.98
C SER A 239 3.07 -19.54 -29.19
N VAL A 240 3.64 -20.74 -29.23
CA VAL A 240 2.93 -22.01 -29.33
C VAL A 240 3.22 -22.88 -28.09
N PRO A 241 2.27 -23.71 -27.64
CA PRO A 241 2.54 -24.69 -26.61
C PRO A 241 3.52 -25.76 -27.12
N LYS A 242 4.44 -26.19 -26.25
CA LYS A 242 5.49 -27.18 -26.53
C LYS A 242 5.30 -28.45 -25.68
N ASN A 243 5.85 -29.57 -26.14
CA ASN A 243 6.01 -30.77 -25.31
C ASN A 243 7.26 -30.66 -24.42
N SER A 244 7.46 -31.66 -23.54
CA SER A 244 8.62 -31.75 -22.62
C SER A 244 9.98 -31.70 -23.32
N ASN A 245 10.03 -32.03 -24.61
CA ASN A 245 11.25 -32.06 -25.41
C ASN A 245 11.47 -30.74 -26.18
N GLY A 246 10.70 -29.69 -25.87
CA GLY A 246 10.77 -28.37 -26.50
C GLY A 246 10.16 -28.29 -27.90
N LEU A 247 9.54 -29.38 -28.38
CA LEU A 247 8.94 -29.46 -29.72
C LEU A 247 7.54 -28.87 -29.72
N GLU A 248 7.24 -28.10 -30.76
CA GLU A 248 5.97 -27.38 -30.92
C GLU A 248 4.81 -28.35 -31.21
N LEU A 249 3.66 -28.12 -30.56
CA LEU A 249 2.45 -28.96 -30.71
C LEU A 249 1.55 -28.55 -31.88
N VAL A 250 1.69 -27.32 -32.36
CA VAL A 250 0.88 -26.72 -33.44
C VAL A 250 1.75 -25.89 -34.38
N TYR A 251 1.32 -25.77 -35.64
CA TYR A 251 1.73 -24.71 -36.53
C TYR A 251 0.75 -23.55 -36.45
N ILE A 252 1.25 -22.33 -36.56
CA ILE A 252 0.47 -21.11 -36.79
C ILE A 252 0.74 -20.64 -38.22
N LYS A 253 -0.31 -20.15 -38.88
CA LYS A 253 -0.25 -19.38 -40.11
C LYS A 253 -1.14 -18.16 -39.90
N ASP A 254 -0.53 -17.02 -39.72
CA ASP A 254 -1.18 -15.73 -39.54
C ASP A 254 -1.08 -14.86 -40.80
N LYS A 255 -1.93 -13.85 -40.88
CA LYS A 255 -1.92 -12.85 -41.94
C LYS A 255 -2.58 -11.56 -41.48
N ILE A 256 -1.89 -10.44 -41.69
CA ILE A 256 -2.50 -9.11 -41.60
C ILE A 256 -3.17 -8.79 -42.93
N LEU A 257 -4.43 -8.39 -42.88
CA LEU A 257 -5.25 -8.03 -44.04
C LEU A 257 -5.08 -6.55 -44.38
N SER A 258 -5.45 -6.15 -45.60
CA SER A 258 -5.32 -4.76 -46.09
C SER A 258 -6.11 -3.73 -45.27
N ASN A 259 -7.14 -4.16 -44.55
CA ASN A 259 -7.90 -3.35 -43.60
C ASN A 259 -7.40 -3.47 -42.15
N GLY A 260 -6.18 -3.94 -41.94
CA GLY A 260 -5.53 -4.03 -40.64
C GLY A 260 -5.95 -5.21 -39.76
N ARG A 261 -7.03 -5.92 -40.11
CA ARG A 261 -7.50 -7.12 -39.38
C ARG A 261 -6.46 -8.24 -39.42
N ILE A 262 -6.46 -9.10 -38.41
CA ILE A 262 -5.64 -10.33 -38.39
C ILE A 262 -6.53 -11.52 -38.75
N GLU A 263 -6.07 -12.37 -39.67
CA GLU A 263 -6.54 -13.75 -39.80
C GLU A 263 -5.49 -14.67 -39.19
N ILE A 264 -5.91 -15.65 -38.39
CA ILE A 264 -5.03 -16.63 -37.77
C ILE A 264 -5.59 -18.03 -37.96
N GLN A 265 -4.77 -18.90 -38.54
CA GLN A 265 -5.04 -20.33 -38.74
C GLN A 265 -4.07 -21.15 -37.87
N THR A 266 -4.60 -22.17 -37.20
CA THR A 266 -3.86 -23.09 -36.32
C THR A 266 -4.04 -24.52 -36.80
N PHE A 267 -2.95 -25.28 -36.84
CA PHE A 267 -2.91 -26.65 -37.35
C PHE A 267 -2.16 -27.53 -36.36
N HIS A 268 -2.56 -28.79 -36.21
CA HIS A 268 -1.78 -29.74 -35.41
C HIS A 268 -0.40 -30.00 -36.03
N ARG A 269 0.65 -30.10 -35.21
CA ARG A 269 2.02 -30.41 -35.65
C ARG A 269 2.44 -31.80 -35.18
N GLN A 270 2.42 -32.75 -36.12
CA GLN A 270 2.94 -34.10 -35.93
C GLN A 270 4.40 -34.18 -36.42
N HIS A 271 5.31 -34.60 -35.54
CA HIS A 271 6.74 -34.77 -35.87
C HIS A 271 6.99 -36.19 -36.40
N ALA A 272 6.41 -36.51 -37.56
CA ALA A 272 6.41 -37.87 -38.13
C ALA A 272 7.80 -38.42 -38.54
N HIS A 273 8.87 -37.63 -38.38
CA HIS A 273 10.26 -38.06 -38.51
C HIS A 273 10.85 -38.64 -37.21
N LEU A 274 10.09 -38.60 -36.11
CA LEU A 274 10.46 -39.19 -34.82
C LEU A 274 9.81 -40.57 -34.64
N LEU A 275 10.43 -41.38 -33.78
CA LEU A 275 9.87 -42.63 -33.26
C LEU A 275 8.45 -42.42 -32.73
N GLU A 276 7.61 -43.45 -32.83
CA GLU A 276 6.17 -43.37 -32.57
C GLU A 276 5.84 -42.84 -31.17
N ASP A 277 6.59 -43.27 -30.14
CA ASP A 277 6.48 -42.82 -28.75
C ASP A 277 6.73 -41.32 -28.55
N PHE A 278 7.42 -40.67 -29.49
CA PHE A 278 7.79 -39.25 -29.45
C PHE A 278 6.90 -38.37 -30.34
N GLN A 279 5.90 -38.94 -31.01
CA GLN A 279 4.93 -38.16 -31.79
C GLN A 279 3.84 -37.57 -30.87
N ASN A 280 3.26 -36.43 -31.29
CA ASN A 280 2.35 -35.62 -30.47
C ASN A 280 0.91 -36.21 -30.40
N TRP A 281 0.78 -37.46 -29.96
CA TRP A 281 -0.51 -38.12 -29.78
C TRP A 281 -1.34 -37.46 -28.67
N ARG A 282 -2.65 -37.33 -28.89
CA ARG A 282 -3.63 -36.96 -27.85
C ARG A 282 -4.88 -37.82 -27.95
N ILE A 283 -5.32 -38.33 -26.80
CA ILE A 283 -6.60 -39.02 -26.63
C ILE A 283 -7.71 -37.98 -26.80
N LYS A 284 -8.62 -38.24 -27.76
CA LYS A 284 -9.78 -37.40 -28.07
C LYS A 284 -10.95 -37.73 -27.15
N ASN A 285 -11.17 -39.02 -26.96
CA ASN A 285 -12.20 -39.65 -26.13
C ASN A 285 -11.82 -41.13 -25.95
N PHE A 286 -12.53 -41.84 -25.08
CA PHE A 286 -12.46 -43.30 -25.00
C PHE A 286 -13.68 -43.91 -25.68
N ASN A 287 -13.48 -44.99 -26.45
CA ASN A 287 -14.52 -45.88 -26.94
C ASN A 287 -14.26 -47.25 -26.29
N ASP A 288 -15.18 -47.78 -25.50
CA ASP A 288 -15.08 -49.11 -24.88
C ASP A 288 -13.72 -49.35 -24.19
N ASN A 289 -13.34 -48.39 -23.33
CA ASN A 289 -12.04 -48.25 -22.64
C ASN A 289 -10.80 -48.05 -23.53
N ASN A 290 -10.89 -48.17 -24.85
CA ASN A 290 -9.77 -47.88 -25.76
C ASN A 290 -9.67 -46.37 -26.07
N PRO A 291 -8.47 -45.76 -25.99
CA PRO A 291 -8.27 -44.36 -26.32
C PRO A 291 -8.34 -44.11 -27.83
N VAL A 292 -9.30 -43.31 -28.28
CA VAL A 292 -9.36 -42.82 -29.67
C VAL A 292 -8.40 -41.64 -29.81
N ILE A 293 -7.27 -41.83 -30.47
CA ILE A 293 -6.22 -40.81 -30.63
C ILE A 293 -6.49 -39.97 -31.89
N THR A 294 -6.51 -38.64 -31.78
CA THR A 294 -6.59 -37.75 -32.96
C THR A 294 -5.85 -36.42 -32.77
N PRO A 295 -5.34 -35.80 -33.85
CA PRO A 295 -4.75 -34.46 -33.81
C PRO A 295 -5.77 -33.39 -33.37
N MET A 296 -5.66 -32.93 -32.12
CA MET A 296 -6.48 -31.84 -31.59
C MET A 296 -5.82 -30.47 -31.84
N VAL A 297 -6.60 -29.48 -32.27
CA VAL A 297 -6.16 -28.10 -32.45
C VAL A 297 -6.51 -27.29 -31.20
N SER A 298 -5.50 -26.97 -30.39
CA SER A 298 -5.66 -26.26 -29.10
C SER A 298 -5.46 -24.75 -29.24
N GLY A 299 -6.09 -23.96 -28.36
CA GLY A 299 -6.15 -22.50 -28.40
C GLY A 299 -4.80 -21.79 -28.24
N VAL A 300 -4.77 -20.50 -28.61
CA VAL A 300 -3.55 -19.67 -28.67
C VAL A 300 -3.89 -18.22 -28.29
N ILE A 301 -2.90 -17.52 -27.72
CA ILE A 301 -3.01 -16.15 -27.17
C ILE A 301 -2.36 -15.16 -28.16
N PHE A 302 -2.99 -14.01 -28.43
CA PHE A 302 -2.59 -13.01 -29.43
C PHE A 302 -2.97 -11.59 -29.00
N HIS A 303 -2.34 -10.52 -29.49
CA HIS A 303 -2.51 -9.17 -28.88
C HIS A 303 -2.77 -8.09 -29.94
N PRO A 304 -3.83 -7.26 -29.77
CA PRO A 304 -3.98 -6.04 -30.57
C PRO A 304 -4.84 -4.89 -29.96
N ARG A 305 -4.82 -3.71 -30.63
CA ARG A 305 -5.82 -2.62 -30.53
C ARG A 305 -5.88 -1.69 -31.76
N HIS A 306 -6.90 -0.83 -31.81
CA HIS A 306 -7.07 0.28 -32.75
C HIS A 306 -5.82 1.20 -32.79
N GLY A 307 -5.31 1.52 -33.99
CA GLY A 307 -4.27 2.56 -34.18
C GLY A 307 -2.82 2.08 -34.35
N TYR A 308 -2.52 1.33 -35.43
CA TYR A 308 -1.19 0.86 -35.91
C TYR A 308 -0.42 -0.12 -35.02
N ILE A 309 -0.19 -1.35 -35.52
CA ILE A 309 0.24 -2.56 -34.79
C ILE A 309 1.71 -2.65 -34.30
N PHE A 310 2.52 -3.76 -34.26
CA PHE A 310 2.61 -5.20 -34.66
C PHE A 310 3.65 -6.03 -33.78
N VAL A 311 3.53 -7.06 -32.86
CA VAL A 311 2.59 -8.03 -32.14
C VAL A 311 2.57 -7.81 -30.63
#